data_AF-A0A8S4QG21-F1
#
_entry.id   AF-A0A8S4QG21-F1
#
_cell.length_a   1.000
_cell.length_b   1.000
_cell.length_c   1.000
_cell.angle_alpha   90.00
_cell.angle_beta   90.00
_cell.angle_gamma   90.00
#
_symmetry.space_group_name_H-M   'P 1'
#
loop_
_entity.id
_entity.type
_entity.pdbx_description
1 polymer ?
#
loop_
_entity_poly.entity_id
_entity_poly.type
_entity_poly.pdbx_seq_one_letter_code
_entity_poly.pdbx_strand_id
1 'polypeptide(L)'
;MDRAQSRVFFVDIKMPYDENLVRVETEKKRKYLDLAHEVTDTWHLESTETIPIVISANGLIPVSLAHYLTRLGFRGSSLAARMQKVVLLDPARIVRRFLSLSTCPPARLASPAGVLSSARSKYVFM
;
A
#
# COMPACT_ATOMS: atom_id res chain seq x y z
N MET A 1 -2.29 16.76 -13.41
CA MET A 1 -3.45 17.52 -13.92
C MET A 1 -3.43 17.41 -15.41
N ASP A 2 -4.54 17.00 -16.00
CA ASP A 2 -4.67 17.04 -17.45
C ASP A 2 -4.99 18.48 -17.84
N ARG A 3 -3.99 19.17 -18.42
CA ARG A 3 -4.14 20.56 -18.88
C ARG A 3 -5.00 20.66 -20.14
N ALA A 4 -5.13 19.58 -20.90
CA ALA A 4 -5.93 19.57 -22.13
C ALA A 4 -7.42 19.38 -21.81
N GLN A 5 -7.74 18.58 -20.80
CA GLN A 5 -9.13 18.32 -20.38
C GLN A 5 -9.58 19.22 -19.22
N SER A 6 -8.71 20.04 -18.63
CA SER A 6 -9.01 20.81 -17.41
C SER A 6 -9.58 19.93 -16.29
N ARG A 7 -9.01 18.73 -16.09
CA ARG A 7 -9.46 17.74 -15.10
C ARG A 7 -8.38 17.39 -14.11
N VAL A 8 -8.81 17.19 -12.86
CA VAL A 8 -7.94 16.80 -11.74
C VAL A 8 -8.47 15.54 -11.07
N PHE A 9 -7.56 14.64 -10.70
CA PHE A 9 -7.87 13.44 -9.95
C PHE A 9 -7.18 13.49 -8.58
N PHE A 10 -7.93 13.31 -7.51
CA PHE A 10 -7.39 13.01 -6.19
C PHE A 10 -7.26 11.50 -6.03
N VAL A 11 -6.03 11.02 -6.06
CA VAL A 11 -5.75 9.58 -5.89
C VAL A 11 -5.46 9.32 -4.43
N ASP A 12 -6.34 8.55 -3.79
CA ASP A 12 -6.21 8.20 -2.36
C ASP A 12 -6.10 6.69 -2.20
N ILE A 13 -5.00 6.23 -1.58
CA ILE A 13 -4.66 4.81 -1.46
C ILE A 13 -4.91 4.35 -0.03
N LYS A 14 -5.58 3.21 0.18
CA LYS A 14 -5.71 2.57 1.50
C LYS A 14 -5.67 1.06 1.43
N MET A 15 -5.04 0.47 2.44
CA MET A 15 -5.07 -0.97 2.70
C MET A 15 -5.88 -1.27 3.95
N PRO A 16 -7.19 -1.57 3.83
CA PRO A 16 -7.98 -2.03 4.97
C PRO A 16 -7.61 -3.47 5.36
N TYR A 17 -7.79 -3.82 6.63
CA TYR A 17 -7.66 -5.21 7.08
C TYR A 17 -9.00 -5.94 6.88
N ASP A 18 -9.92 -5.80 7.84
CA ASP A 18 -11.25 -6.45 7.82
C ASP A 18 -12.41 -5.49 7.52
N GLU A 19 -12.11 -4.24 7.14
CA GLU A 19 -13.15 -3.27 6.82
C GLU A 19 -13.84 -3.62 5.49
N ASN A 20 -15.14 -3.31 5.41
CA ASN A 20 -15.88 -3.44 4.16
C ASN A 20 -15.32 -2.47 3.10
N LEU A 21 -14.81 -3.02 2.00
CA LEU A 21 -14.16 -2.25 0.93
C LEU A 21 -15.06 -1.17 0.32
N VAL A 22 -16.34 -1.47 0.13
CA VAL A 22 -17.32 -0.52 -0.45
C VAL A 22 -17.52 0.66 0.49
N ARG A 23 -17.60 0.40 1.80
CA ARG A 23 -17.72 1.45 2.81
C ARG A 23 -16.47 2.34 2.80
N VAL A 24 -15.29 1.74 2.77
CA VAL A 24 -14.00 2.46 2.72
C VAL A 24 -13.89 3.34 1.47
N GLU A 25 -14.28 2.84 0.30
CA GLU A 25 -14.31 3.63 -0.94
C GLU A 25 -15.25 4.83 -0.83
N THR A 26 -16.45 4.60 -0.30
CA THR A 26 -17.48 5.64 -0.16
C THR A 26 -17.06 6.72 0.83
N GLU A 27 -16.50 6.32 1.97
CA GLU A 27 -15.95 7.25 2.96
C GLU A 27 -14.84 8.12 2.37
N LYS A 28 -13.92 7.54 1.58
CA LYS A 28 -12.86 8.29 0.91
C LYS A 28 -13.41 9.32 -0.07
N LYS A 29 -14.36 8.92 -0.93
CA LYS A 29 -15.00 9.87 -1.86
C LYS A 29 -15.69 11.00 -1.12
N ARG A 30 -16.43 10.69 -0.05
CA ARG A 30 -17.13 11.68 0.76
C ARG A 30 -16.17 12.65 1.45
N LYS A 31 -15.04 12.15 1.97
CA LYS A 31 -14.05 12.96 2.70
C LYS A 31 -13.48 14.11 1.86
N TYR A 32 -13.29 13.90 0.55
CA TYR A 32 -12.70 14.90 -0.34
C TYR A 32 -13.73 15.58 -1.24
N LEU A 33 -15.03 15.37 -1.03
CA LEU A 33 -16.07 15.92 -1.89
C LEU A 33 -16.07 17.46 -1.86
N ASP A 34 -16.07 18.04 -0.66
CA ASP A 34 -16.09 19.50 -0.50
C ASP A 34 -14.82 20.13 -1.09
N LEU A 35 -13.65 19.51 -0.83
CA LEU A 35 -12.38 19.94 -1.40
C LEU A 35 -12.37 19.83 -2.93
N ALA A 36 -13.01 18.80 -3.51
CA ALA A 36 -13.10 18.65 -4.95
C ALA A 36 -13.95 19.77 -5.57
N HIS A 37 -15.05 20.18 -4.93
CA HIS A 37 -15.84 21.32 -5.38
C HIS A 37 -15.03 22.61 -5.29
N GLU A 38 -14.41 22.90 -4.14
CA GLU A 38 -13.61 24.11 -3.95
C GLU A 38 -12.45 24.21 -4.96
N VAL A 39 -11.75 23.10 -5.23
CA VAL A 39 -10.67 23.07 -6.22
C VAL A 39 -11.19 23.24 -7.64
N THR A 40 -12.35 22.66 -7.96
CA THR A 40 -12.98 22.82 -9.27
C THR A 40 -13.32 24.29 -9.53
N ASP A 41 -13.92 24.96 -8.55
CA ASP A 41 -14.32 26.35 -8.65
C ASP A 41 -13.09 27.29 -8.66
N THR A 42 -12.16 27.08 -7.73
CA THR A 42 -10.97 27.94 -7.58
C THR A 42 -10.08 27.90 -8.83
N TRP A 43 -9.92 26.72 -9.44
CA TRP A 43 -9.05 26.54 -10.60
C TRP A 43 -9.79 26.54 -11.93
N HIS A 44 -11.10 26.85 -11.93
CA HIS A 44 -11.94 26.89 -13.14
C HIS A 44 -11.81 25.61 -13.98
N LEU A 45 -11.84 24.46 -13.30
CA LEU A 45 -11.71 23.15 -13.91
C LEU A 45 -13.07 22.64 -14.42
N GLU A 46 -13.06 21.72 -15.37
CA GLU A 46 -14.29 21.04 -15.80
C GLU A 46 -14.76 20.02 -14.74
N SER A 47 -13.82 19.31 -14.11
CA SER A 47 -14.15 18.40 -13.01
C SER A 47 -12.92 18.03 -12.18
N THR A 48 -13.17 17.89 -10.87
CA THR A 48 -12.25 17.24 -9.94
C THR A 48 -12.91 16.00 -9.37
N GLU A 49 -12.22 14.85 -9.41
CA GLU A 49 -12.76 13.62 -8.83
C GLU A 49 -11.77 12.88 -7.94
N THR A 50 -12.30 12.32 -6.86
CA THR A 50 -11.58 11.40 -5.99
C THR A 50 -11.64 9.96 -6.50
N ILE A 51 -10.46 9.40 -6.77
CA ILE A 51 -10.24 8.02 -7.19
C ILE A 51 -9.68 7.22 -6.01
N PRO A 52 -10.51 6.45 -5.29
CA PRO A 52 -10.04 5.61 -4.19
C PRO A 52 -9.39 4.34 -4.74
N ILE A 53 -8.13 4.10 -4.38
CA ILE A 53 -7.42 2.87 -4.66
C ILE A 53 -7.37 2.04 -3.37
N VAL A 54 -8.23 1.04 -3.29
CA VAL A 54 -8.39 0.21 -2.09
C VAL A 54 -8.02 -1.23 -2.39
N ILE A 55 -7.12 -1.81 -1.58
CA ILE A 55 -6.75 -3.23 -1.64
C ILE A 55 -6.59 -3.73 -0.22
N SER A 56 -7.37 -4.73 0.20
CA SER A 56 -7.23 -5.26 1.56
C SER A 56 -5.86 -5.89 1.77
N ALA A 57 -5.35 -5.84 3.01
CA ALA A 57 -4.15 -6.55 3.43
C ALA A 57 -4.25 -8.08 3.17
N ASN A 58 -5.47 -8.63 3.16
CA ASN A 58 -5.74 -10.03 2.86
C ASN A 58 -5.77 -10.31 1.33
N GLY A 59 -5.50 -9.29 0.50
CA GLY A 59 -5.49 -9.38 -0.95
C GLY A 59 -6.87 -9.23 -1.60
N LEU A 60 -7.93 -8.89 -0.87
CA LEU A 60 -9.23 -8.62 -1.49
C LEU A 60 -9.17 -7.34 -2.34
N ILE A 61 -9.66 -7.45 -3.58
CA ILE A 61 -9.73 -6.36 -4.54
C ILE A 61 -11.20 -6.04 -4.82
N PRO A 62 -11.61 -4.76 -4.72
CA PRO A 62 -12.96 -4.37 -5.10
C PRO A 62 -13.09 -4.34 -6.63
N VAL A 63 -14.26 -4.72 -7.13
CA VAL A 63 -14.55 -4.78 -8.58
C VAL A 63 -14.42 -3.41 -9.24
N SER A 64 -14.73 -2.34 -8.50
CA SER A 64 -14.58 -0.94 -8.90
C SER A 64 -13.13 -0.52 -9.19
N LEU A 65 -12.12 -1.24 -8.67
CA LEU A 65 -10.71 -0.91 -8.90
C LEU A 65 -10.35 -0.90 -10.39
N ALA A 66 -10.87 -1.85 -11.16
CA ALA A 66 -10.61 -1.92 -12.60
C ALA A 66 -11.11 -0.67 -13.34
N HIS A 67 -12.28 -0.17 -12.95
CA HIS A 67 -12.85 1.05 -13.49
C HIS A 67 -11.97 2.27 -13.15
N TYR A 68 -11.54 2.40 -11.88
CA TYR A 68 -10.67 3.49 -11.46
C TYR A 68 -9.31 3.49 -12.19
N LEU A 69 -8.68 2.33 -12.36
CA LEU A 69 -7.44 2.22 -13.11
C LEU A 69 -7.60 2.63 -14.57
N THR A 70 -8.70 2.22 -15.21
CA THR A 70 -9.03 2.61 -16.59
C THR A 70 -9.18 4.13 -16.70
N ARG A 71 -9.81 4.76 -15.72
CA ARG A 71 -10.00 6.21 -15.68
C ARG A 71 -8.71 7.00 -15.48
N LEU A 72 -7.76 6.43 -14.75
CA LEU A 72 -6.40 6.99 -14.63
C LEU A 72 -5.54 6.73 -15.89
N GLY A 73 -6.10 6.11 -16.93
CA GLY A 73 -5.41 5.82 -18.18
C GLY A 73 -4.61 4.51 -18.18
N PHE A 74 -4.67 3.72 -17.10
CA PHE A 74 -4.02 2.42 -17.05
C PHE A 74 -4.83 1.38 -17.82
N ARG A 75 -4.36 1.03 -19.01
CA ARG A 75 -4.95 -0.02 -19.85
C ARG A 75 -4.18 -1.31 -19.64
N GLY A 76 -4.66 -2.15 -18.72
CA GLY A 76 -4.06 -3.46 -18.47
C GLY A 76 -4.73 -4.23 -17.33
N SER A 77 -5.29 -5.40 -17.65
CA SER A 77 -5.93 -6.31 -16.69
C SER A 77 -4.95 -6.85 -15.63
N SER A 78 -3.65 -6.84 -15.92
CA SER A 78 -2.61 -7.36 -15.02
C SER A 78 -2.20 -6.41 -13.89
N LEU A 79 -2.49 -5.11 -13.99
CA LEU A 79 -2.04 -4.14 -12.98
C LEU A 79 -2.67 -4.42 -11.61
N ALA A 80 -3.98 -4.65 -11.55
CA ALA A 80 -4.67 -4.98 -10.31
C ALA A 80 -4.09 -6.26 -9.66
N ALA A 81 -3.81 -7.30 -10.47
CA ALA A 81 -3.19 -8.54 -9.99
C ALA A 81 -1.76 -8.32 -9.47
N ARG A 82 -0.96 -7.46 -10.11
CA ARG A 82 0.37 -7.09 -9.58
C ARG A 82 0.26 -6.33 -8.26
N MET A 83 -0.69 -5.40 -8.15
CA MET A 83 -0.93 -4.68 -6.90
C MET A 83 -1.33 -5.66 -5.79
N GLN A 84 -2.22 -6.61 -6.08
CA GLN A 84 -2.58 -7.69 -5.15
C GLN A 84 -1.35 -8.47 -4.66
N LYS A 85 -0.51 -8.87 -5.61
CA LYS A 85 0.69 -9.66 -5.35
C LYS A 85 1.67 -8.89 -4.46
N VAL A 86 1.85 -7.60 -4.71
CA VAL A 86 2.68 -6.71 -3.89
C VAL A 86 2.14 -6.64 -2.47
N VAL A 87 0.84 -6.38 -2.30
CA VAL A 87 0.21 -6.27 -0.98
C VAL A 87 0.39 -7.55 -0.15
N LEU A 88 0.30 -8.72 -0.77
CA LEU A 88 0.47 -10.00 -0.09
C LEU A 88 1.93 -10.36 0.20
N LEU A 89 2.86 -10.06 -0.70
CA LEU A 89 4.24 -10.55 -0.62
C LEU A 89 5.21 -9.58 0.03
N ASP A 90 5.01 -8.27 -0.14
CA ASP A 90 5.96 -7.26 0.33
C ASP A 90 6.01 -7.14 1.86
N PRO A 91 4.91 -7.26 2.63
CA PRO A 91 5.00 -7.33 4.08
C PRO A 91 5.94 -8.46 4.54
N ALA A 92 5.79 -9.66 3.96
CA ALA A 92 6.68 -10.78 4.24
C ALA A 92 8.12 -10.53 3.77
N ARG A 93 8.32 -9.85 2.64
CA ARG A 93 9.65 -9.45 2.14
C ARG A 93 10.33 -8.47 3.10
N ILE A 94 9.60 -7.48 3.61
CA ILE A 94 10.08 -6.50 4.57
C ILE A 94 10.49 -7.20 5.86
N VAL A 95 9.63 -8.05 6.42
CA VAL A 95 9.95 -8.82 7.64
C VAL A 95 11.19 -9.69 7.44
N ARG A 96 11.26 -10.45 6.32
CA ARG A 96 12.46 -11.24 6.00
C ARG A 96 13.72 -10.39 5.94
N ARG A 97 13.67 -9.21 5.33
CA ARG A 97 14.83 -8.30 5.26
C ARG A 97 15.31 -7.91 6.66
N PHE A 98 14.41 -7.56 7.57
CA PHE A 98 14.79 -7.23 8.95
C PHE A 98 15.39 -8.42 9.69
N LEU A 99 14.83 -9.61 9.51
CA LEU A 99 15.37 -10.84 10.10
C LEU A 99 16.74 -11.22 9.49
N SER A 100 16.95 -10.98 8.19
CA SER A 100 18.25 -11.22 7.55
C SER A 100 19.33 -10.21 7.96
N LEU A 101 18.94 -9.02 8.42
CA LEU A 101 19.88 -8.03 8.96
C LEU A 101 20.30 -8.37 10.40
N SER A 102 19.42 -8.98 11.19
CA SER A 102 19.73 -9.41 12.56
C SER A 102 20.49 -10.74 12.61
N THR A 103 20.40 -11.56 11.56
CA THR A 103 21.33 -12.67 11.37
C THR A 103 22.69 -12.12 10.97
N CYS A 104 23.49 -11.73 11.97
CA CYS A 104 24.94 -11.72 11.82
C CYS A 104 25.31 -13.08 11.19
N PRO A 105 26.02 -13.13 10.05
CA PRO A 105 26.53 -14.41 9.56
C PRO A 105 27.27 -15.04 10.74
N PRO A 106 27.05 -16.34 11.06
CA PRO A 106 27.82 -16.97 12.12
C PRO A 106 29.27 -16.67 11.80
N ALA A 107 29.95 -15.96 12.71
CA ALA A 107 31.34 -15.61 12.57
C ALA A 107 32.03 -16.86 12.07
N ARG A 108 32.60 -16.81 10.85
CA ARG A 108 33.41 -17.89 10.31
C ARG A 108 34.34 -18.27 11.44
N LEU A 109 34.21 -19.49 11.95
CA LEU A 109 35.00 -19.98 13.07
C LEU A 109 36.47 -19.71 12.73
N ALA A 110 37.03 -18.67 13.32
CA ALA A 110 38.44 -18.67 13.63
C ALA A 110 38.61 -19.78 14.66
N SER A 111 39.48 -20.73 14.31
CA SER A 111 39.89 -21.87 15.12
C SER A 111 40.25 -21.48 16.56
N PRO A 112 40.20 -22.42 17.52
CA PRO A 112 39.87 -22.17 18.91
C PRO A 112 41.07 -21.65 19.70
N ALA A 113 40.84 -20.62 20.51
CA ALA A 113 41.55 -20.46 21.77
C ALA A 113 40.74 -19.56 22.71
N GLY A 114 40.22 -20.15 23.79
CA GLY A 114 40.11 -19.45 25.06
C GLY A 114 38.78 -18.80 25.44
N VAL A 115 38.17 -19.46 26.43
CA VAL A 115 37.46 -18.87 27.59
C VAL A 115 35.93 -18.70 27.49
N LEU A 116 35.28 -19.42 28.41
CA LEU A 116 33.84 -19.43 28.72
C LEU A 116 33.37 -18.11 29.35
N SER A 117 32.08 -17.76 29.15
CA SER A 117 31.06 -17.68 30.22
C SER A 117 29.93 -16.65 29.94
N SER A 118 28.68 -17.15 29.95
CA SER A 118 27.43 -16.50 30.45
C SER A 118 26.90 -15.23 29.73
N ALA A 119 25.63 -15.02 29.38
CA ALA A 119 24.35 -15.68 29.66
C ALA A 119 23.34 -15.36 28.54
N ARG A 120 22.37 -16.25 28.38
CA ARG A 120 21.27 -16.22 27.40
C ARG A 120 20.31 -15.03 27.61
N SER A 121 19.92 -14.36 26.53
CA SER A 121 18.66 -13.61 26.48
C SER A 121 17.63 -14.42 25.69
N LYS A 122 16.61 -14.90 26.40
CA LYS A 122 15.44 -15.58 25.85
C LYS A 122 14.46 -14.50 25.35
N TYR A 123 14.06 -14.58 24.09
CA TYR A 123 12.81 -13.94 23.64
C TYR A 123 11.75 -15.01 23.44
N VAL A 124 10.75 -14.99 24.32
CA VAL A 124 9.47 -15.69 24.18
C VAL A 124 8.49 -14.63 23.68
N PHE A 125 7.87 -14.87 22.53
CA PHE A 125 6.71 -14.08 22.09
C PHE A 125 5.46 -14.65 22.75
N MET A 126 4.70 -13.80 23.45
CA MET A 126 3.31 -14.04 23.85
C MET A 126 2.37 -13.53 22.75
#